data_AF-A0A1C3F3F3-F1
#
_entry.id   AF-A0A1C3F3F3-F1
#
_cell.length_a   1.000
_cell.length_b   1.000
_cell.length_c   1.000
_cell.angle_alpha   90.00
_cell.angle_beta   90.00
_cell.angle_gamma   90.00
#
_symmetry.space_group_name_H-M   'P 1'
#
loop_
_entity.id
_entity.type
_entity.pdbx_description
1 polymer ?
#
loop_
_entity_poly.entity_id
_entity_poly.type
_entity_poly.pdbx_seq_one_letter_code
_entity_poly.pdbx_strand_id
1 'polypeptide(L)'
;MPELVGFFRESLWIVIASVILSVLFLWLFIIGGRKYSVEDTEAHSEEFGGLIKEGHGGMTEFLWISFGLLFIWTIYYFAVNWHQFLVIFA
;
A
#
# COMPACT_ATOMS: atom_id res chain seq x y z
N MET A 1 15.06 24.30 25.98
CA MET A 1 13.99 24.49 24.97
C MET A 1 12.89 23.46 25.22
N PRO A 2 11.92 23.75 26.10
CA PRO A 2 10.86 22.81 26.49
C PRO A 2 9.94 22.43 25.31
N GLU A 3 9.85 23.31 24.31
CA GLU A 3 9.02 23.14 23.12
C GLU A 3 9.53 22.01 22.21
N LEU A 4 10.85 21.80 22.19
CA LEU A 4 11.48 20.70 21.46
C LEU A 4 11.06 19.34 22.03
N VAL A 5 11.02 19.23 23.36
CA VAL A 5 10.70 17.97 24.06
C VAL A 5 9.23 17.60 23.88
N GLY A 6 8.34 18.59 23.89
CA GLY A 6 6.92 18.41 23.56
C GLY A 6 6.72 17.89 22.14
N PHE A 7 7.35 18.55 21.16
CA PHE A 7 7.32 18.14 19.75
C PHE A 7 7.78 16.69 19.54
N PHE A 8 8.92 16.29 20.15
CA PHE A 8 9.42 14.92 20.02
C PHE A 8 8.47 13.90 20.64
N ARG A 9 7.88 14.20 21.80
CA ARG A 9 6.91 13.31 22.44
C ARG A 9 5.64 13.13 21.60
N GLU A 10 5.14 14.21 21.00
CA GLU A 10 3.95 14.18 20.14
C GLU A 10 4.22 13.54 18.78
N SER A 11 5.47 13.59 18.29
CA SER A 11 5.83 13.01 16.99
C SER A 11 6.37 11.58 17.09
N LEU A 12 6.72 11.12 18.30
CA LEU A 12 7.34 9.81 18.52
C LEU A 12 6.49 8.66 17.98
N TRP A 13 5.17 8.74 18.15
CA TRP A 13 4.25 7.71 17.67
C TRP A 13 4.25 7.63 16.14
N ILE A 14 4.41 8.76 15.43
CA ILE A 14 4.50 8.79 13.97
C ILE A 14 5.78 8.09 13.53
N VAL A 15 6.90 8.38 14.20
CA VAL A 15 8.18 7.74 13.91
C VAL A 15 8.07 6.22 14.14
N ILE A 16 7.52 5.80 15.28
CA ILE A 16 7.33 4.37 15.59
C ILE A 16 6.42 3.70 14.55
N ALA A 17 5.28 4.31 14.21
CA ALA A 17 4.37 3.80 13.22
C ALA A 17 5.03 3.68 11.84
N SER A 18 5.84 4.67 11.45
CA SER A 18 6.54 4.67 10.16
C SER A 18 7.58 3.54 10.06
N VAL A 19 8.31 3.27 11.15
CA VAL A 19 9.29 2.18 11.21
C VAL A 19 8.57 0.83 11.13
N ILE A 20 7.49 0.65 11.91
CA ILE A 20 6.70 -0.59 11.90
C ILE A 20 6.11 -0.86 10.50
N LEU A 21 5.51 0.15 9.87
CA LEU A 21 4.95 0.03 8.52
C LEU A 21 6.03 -0.31 7.49
N SER A 22 7.19 0.33 7.59
CA SER A 22 8.31 0.06 6.68
C SER A 22 8.79 -1.38 6.78
N VAL A 23 8.96 -1.90 8.00
CA VAL A 23 9.34 -3.30 8.24
C VAL A 23 8.28 -4.26 7.70
N LEU A 24 6.99 -3.97 7.94
CA LEU A 24 5.88 -4.78 7.45
C LEU A 24 5.83 -4.80 5.92
N PHE A 25 6.00 -3.67 5.25
CA PHE A 25 6.02 -3.61 3.78
C PHE A 25 7.21 -4.35 3.17
N LEU A 26 8.41 -4.20 3.75
CA LEU A 26 9.59 -4.95 3.30
C LEU A 26 9.38 -6.45 3.47
N TRP A 27 8.79 -6.88 4.59
CA TRP A 27 8.49 -8.28 4.85
C TRP A 27 7.47 -8.84 3.84
N LEU A 28 6.38 -8.11 3.57
CA LEU A 28 5.38 -8.48 2.57
C LEU A 28 5.95 -8.55 1.14
N PHE A 29 6.85 -7.62 0.80
CA PHE A 29 7.52 -7.62 -0.49
C PHE A 29 8.37 -8.87 -0.69
N ILE A 30 9.18 -9.23 0.31
CA ILE A 30 10.04 -10.42 0.27
C ILE A 30 9.20 -11.71 0.19
N ILE A 31 8.12 -11.81 0.96
CA ILE A 31 7.24 -13.00 0.93
C ILE A 31 6.46 -13.10 -0.39
N GLY A 32 5.99 -11.98 -0.92
CA GLY A 32 5.29 -11.94 -2.21
C GLY A 32 6.12 -12.58 -3.33
N GLY A 33 7.42 -12.27 -3.39
CA GLY A 33 8.35 -12.87 -4.37
C GLY A 33 8.64 -14.36 -4.15
N ARG A 34 8.30 -14.94 -2.98
CA ARG A 34 8.43 -16.38 -2.73
C ARG A 34 7.18 -17.17 -3.07
N LYS A 35 6.00 -16.55 -2.96
CA LYS A 35 4.70 -17.19 -3.23
C LYS A 35 4.35 -17.25 -4.72
N TYR A 36 4.88 -16.34 -5.52
CA TYR A 36 4.73 -16.34 -6.99
C TYR A 36 6.10 -16.44 -7.63
N SER A 37 6.44 -17.63 -8.16
CA SER A 37 7.67 -17.81 -8.94
C SER A 37 7.46 -17.42 -10.40
N VAL A 38 8.55 -17.22 -11.12
CA VAL A 38 8.52 -16.94 -12.57
C VAL A 38 7.92 -18.14 -13.31
N GLU A 39 8.24 -19.36 -12.89
CA GLU A 39 7.71 -20.59 -13.47
C GLU A 39 6.18 -20.70 -13.28
N ASP A 40 5.64 -20.30 -12.14
CA ASP A 40 4.19 -20.29 -11.91
C ASP A 40 3.48 -19.24 -12.79
N THR A 41 4.15 -18.12 -13.02
CA THR A 41 3.66 -17.04 -13.89
C THR A 41 3.68 -17.45 -15.36
N GLU A 42 4.67 -18.24 -15.78
CA GLU A 42 4.74 -18.82 -17.13
C GLU A 42 3.73 -19.94 -17.33
N ALA A 43 3.51 -20.80 -16.32
CA ALA A 43 2.56 -21.91 -16.39
C ALA A 43 1.10 -21.44 -16.56
N HIS A 44 0.77 -20.26 -16.05
CA HIS A 44 -0.54 -19.63 -16.17
C HIS A 44 -0.56 -18.49 -17.20
N SER A 45 0.44 -18.42 -18.08
CA SER A 45 0.49 -17.37 -19.10
C SER A 45 -0.39 -17.70 -20.31
N GLU A 46 -1.20 -16.73 -20.74
CA GLU A 46 -1.88 -16.80 -22.04
C GLU A 46 -1.01 -16.19 -23.12
N GLU A 47 -0.94 -16.86 -24.27
CA GLU A 47 -0.10 -16.44 -25.40
C GLU A 47 -0.93 -15.68 -26.43
N PHE A 48 -0.67 -14.38 -26.56
CA PHE A 48 -1.28 -13.52 -27.57
C PHE A 48 -0.39 -13.43 -28.82
N GLY A 49 -0.89 -13.98 -29.93
CA GLY A 49 -0.27 -13.85 -31.25
C GLY A 49 1.12 -14.52 -31.40
N GLY A 50 1.47 -15.45 -30.50
CA GLY A 50 2.76 -16.16 -30.51
C GLY A 50 3.98 -15.28 -30.20
N LEU A 51 3.77 -14.05 -29.72
CA LEU A 51 4.81 -13.05 -29.45
C LEU A 51 4.77 -12.51 -28.02
N ILE A 52 3.59 -12.44 -27.40
CA ILE A 52 3.40 -11.88 -26.06
C ILE A 52 2.79 -12.94 -25.16
N LYS A 53 3.44 -13.23 -24.04
CA LYS A 53 2.90 -14.07 -22.97
C LYS A 53 2.48 -13.18 -21.80
N GLU A 54 1.20 -13.15 -21.49
CA GLU A 54 0.68 -12.44 -20.32
C GLU A 54 0.59 -13.38 -19.13
N GLY A 55 1.52 -13.21 -18.19
CA GLY A 55 1.50 -13.94 -16.93
C GLY A 55 0.32 -13.51 -16.06
N HIS A 56 -0.66 -14.39 -15.92
CA HIS A 56 -1.80 -14.18 -15.02
C HIS A 56 -1.43 -14.60 -13.59
N GLY A 57 -0.66 -13.75 -12.92
CA GLY A 57 -0.37 -13.87 -11.49
C GLY A 57 -1.47 -13.22 -10.64
N GLY A 58 -1.84 -13.86 -9.54
CA GLY A 58 -2.71 -13.24 -8.54
C GLY A 58 -2.04 -12.03 -7.89
N MET A 59 -2.86 -11.08 -7.45
CA MET A 59 -2.38 -9.86 -6.79
C MET A 59 -1.67 -10.19 -5.47
N THR A 60 -0.46 -9.64 -5.28
CA THR A 60 0.36 -9.98 -4.11
C THR A 60 -0.25 -9.44 -2.81
N GLU A 61 0.07 -10.07 -1.68
CA GLU A 61 -0.37 -9.61 -0.35
C GLU A 61 0.09 -8.17 -0.06
N PHE A 62 1.29 -7.80 -0.54
CA PHE A 62 1.78 -6.43 -0.51
C PHE A 62 0.83 -5.45 -1.22
N LEU A 63 0.40 -5.79 -2.44
CA LEU A 63 -0.51 -4.99 -3.23
C LEU A 63 -1.87 -4.88 -2.53
N TRP A 64 -2.44 -6.00 -2.07
CA TRP A 64 -3.72 -6.00 -1.35
C TRP A 64 -3.72 -5.09 -0.11
N ILE A 65 -2.68 -5.21 0.72
CA ILE A 65 -2.57 -4.41 1.95
C ILE A 65 -2.36 -2.93 1.61
N SER A 66 -1.53 -2.62 0.61
CA SER A 66 -1.30 -1.24 0.18
C SER A 66 -2.58 -0.58 -0.33
N PHE A 67 -3.31 -1.25 -1.22
CA PHE A 67 -4.58 -0.74 -1.74
C PHE A 67 -5.63 -0.59 -0.64
N GLY A 68 -5.72 -1.55 0.29
CA GLY A 68 -6.61 -1.45 1.45
C GLY A 68 -6.32 -0.22 2.31
N LEU A 69 -5.05 0.02 2.64
CA LEU A 69 -4.64 1.20 3.41
C LEU A 69 -4.95 2.51 2.68
N LEU A 70 -4.66 2.59 1.38
CA LEU A 70 -4.97 3.77 0.57
C LEU A 70 -6.48 4.02 0.49
N PHE A 71 -7.27 2.96 0.34
CA PHE A 71 -8.73 3.07 0.29
C PHE A 71 -9.32 3.54 1.61
N ILE A 72 -8.89 2.96 2.73
CA ILE A 72 -9.29 3.40 4.08
C ILE A 72 -8.90 4.85 4.31
N TRP A 73 -7.67 5.22 3.96
CA TRP A 73 -7.20 6.60 4.08
C TRP A 73 -8.02 7.57 3.23
N THR A 74 -8.37 7.18 2.01
CA THR A 74 -9.21 7.97 1.11
C THR A 74 -10.58 8.23 1.75
N ILE A 75 -11.25 7.19 2.25
CA ILE A 75 -12.54 7.35 2.94
C ILE A 75 -12.41 8.28 4.15
N TYR A 76 -11.39 8.07 4.98
CA TYR A 76 -11.13 8.92 6.14
C TYR A 76 -10.91 10.38 5.75
N TYR A 77 -10.07 10.62 4.74
CA TYR A 77 -9.77 11.96 4.24
C TYR A 77 -11.03 12.66 3.72
N PHE A 78 -11.86 11.96 2.95
CA PHE A 78 -13.14 12.47 2.47
C PHE A 78 -14.09 12.80 3.61
N ALA A 79 -14.18 11.95 4.63
CA ALA A 79 -15.05 12.18 5.79
C ALA A 79 -14.65 13.43 6.58
N VAL A 80 -13.35 13.60 6.86
CA VAL A 80 -12.82 14.76 7.60
C VAL A 80 -12.96 16.06 6.79
N ASN A 81 -12.72 16.00 5.48
CA ASN A 81 -12.73 17.18 4.61
C ASN A 81 -14.06 17.35 3.85
N TRP A 82 -15.13 16.67 4.26
CA TRP A 82 -16.42 16.66 3.57
C TRP A 82 -16.93 18.07 3.25
N HIS A 83 -16.78 19.00 4.19
CA HIS A 83 -17.18 20.40 4.04
C HIS A 83 -16.50 21.12 2.86
N GLN A 84 -15.26 20.75 2.51
CA GLN A 84 -14.52 21.33 1.38
C GLN A 84 -15.08 20.85 0.04
N PHE A 85 -15.56 19.61 0.01
CA PHE A 85 -16.15 19.01 -1.18
C PHE A 85 -17.58 19.48 -1.44
N LEU A 86 -18.32 19.93 -0.42
CA LEU A 86 -19.65 20.52 -0.61
C LEU A 86 -19.64 21.73 -1.56
N VAL A 87 -18.54 22.49 -1.61
CA VAL A 87 -18.37 23.64 -2.52
C VAL A 87 -18.31 23.21 -3.99
N ILE A 88 -17.90 21.97 -4.28
CA ILE A 88 -17.85 21.44 -5.65
C ILE A 88 -19.25 21.05 -6.15
N PHE A 89 -20.17 20.76 -5.22
CA PHE A 89 -21.54 20.32 -5.52
C PHE A 89 -22.59 21.43 -5.37
N ALA A 90 -22.17 22.66 -5.03
CA ALA A 90 -23.00 23.86 -4.95
C ALA A 90 -22.80 24.73 -6.19
#